data_AF-A0A1D8NEG7-F1
#
_entry.id   AF-A0A1D8NEG7-F1
#
_cell.length_a   1.000
_cell.length_b   1.000
_cell.length_c   1.000
_cell.angle_alpha   90.00
_cell.angle_beta   90.00
_cell.angle_gamma   90.00
#
_symmetry.space_group_name_H-M   'P 1'
#
loop_
_entity.id
_entity.type
_entity.pdbx_description
1 polymer ?
#
loop_
_entity_poly.entity_id
_entity_poly.type
_entity_poly.pdbx_seq_one_letter_code
_entity_poly.pdbx_strand_id
1 'polypeptide(L)'
;MWWGRQDPCDGQDIGTVMGTRPMLWERQNSSCDGPLLAVALVFITSLRSSIFSAAVCDLFTLFVNSKKPFVSMSYLQHATDLKHYMVHVVCLLLVHVGTYKALFAGSFLLLNTPSNPSHLLTPEMARRPAKCYRYQKNKPFPKSRYNRAVPDPKIRIYDLGRKRAHVDDFPLCIHLVSNEREQLSSEALEAARICANKYITKVSGREAFHMRIRAHPFHVLRINKVLSCAGADRLAQGMRGAWGKPAGLAARVDIGQVLISIRTKDNNKATVIEGLRRCRYKFPGQQKIIISKKWGFTNLDREEYMTRRQNGEIKEDGAYVKFLTKKGPLAESLAEFPDYNGVSV
;
A
#
# COMPACT_ATOMS: atom_id res chain seq x y z
N MET A 1 41.80 -20.85 -41.86
CA MET A 1 42.15 -19.67 -41.04
C MET A 1 40.94 -19.36 -40.17
N TRP A 2 40.88 -19.55 -38.86
CA TRP A 2 41.84 -19.87 -37.81
C TRP A 2 41.13 -20.89 -36.90
N TRP A 3 41.81 -21.98 -36.59
CA TRP A 3 41.42 -22.98 -35.59
C TRP A 3 42.07 -22.62 -34.25
N GLY A 4 41.45 -23.01 -33.14
CA GLY A 4 42.17 -23.52 -31.96
C GLY A 4 42.35 -22.59 -30.77
N ARG A 5 41.63 -22.89 -29.69
CA ARG A 5 42.24 -23.39 -28.44
C ARG A 5 41.18 -24.00 -27.52
N GLN A 6 41.23 -25.32 -27.40
CA GLN A 6 40.77 -26.07 -26.24
C GLN A 6 41.98 -26.38 -25.35
N ASP A 7 41.66 -26.78 -24.11
CA ASP A 7 42.39 -27.63 -23.17
C ASP A 7 42.74 -26.95 -21.82
N PRO A 8 42.84 -27.70 -20.70
CA PRO A 8 41.96 -28.81 -20.28
C PRO A 8 41.70 -28.86 -18.74
N CYS A 9 40.80 -29.76 -18.36
CA CYS A 9 40.66 -30.56 -17.12
C CYS A 9 41.33 -30.11 -15.80
N ASP A 10 40.51 -30.09 -14.73
CA ASP A 10 40.85 -30.75 -13.46
C ASP A 10 39.57 -31.36 -12.87
N GLY A 11 39.65 -32.65 -12.56
CA GLY A 11 38.67 -33.39 -11.77
C GLY A 11 39.41 -34.14 -10.66
N GLN A 12 38.80 -34.19 -9.47
CA GLN A 12 39.00 -35.16 -8.38
C GLN A 12 37.97 -34.80 -7.28
N ASP A 13 36.92 -35.62 -7.13
CA ASP A 13 36.74 -36.66 -6.08
C ASP A 13 36.04 -36.08 -4.83
N ILE A 14 34.71 -36.21 -4.70
CA ILE A 14 33.95 -37.32 -4.07
C ILE A 14 34.51 -37.70 -2.68
N GLY A 15 33.87 -37.14 -1.64
CA GLY A 15 34.05 -37.51 -0.24
C GLY A 15 32.73 -37.39 0.51
N THR A 16 31.91 -38.43 0.40
CA THR A 16 30.67 -38.65 1.14
C THR A 16 30.96 -38.90 2.62
N VAL A 17 30.38 -38.12 3.54
CA VAL A 17 30.02 -38.62 4.87
C VAL A 17 28.61 -38.14 5.20
N MET A 18 27.72 -39.12 5.26
CA MET A 18 26.35 -38.98 5.76
C MET A 18 26.36 -38.64 7.25
N GLY A 19 25.48 -37.73 7.64
CA GLY A 19 25.16 -37.40 9.03
C GLY A 19 23.70 -36.98 9.14
N THR A 20 22.81 -37.86 8.69
CA THR A 20 21.37 -37.78 8.96
C THR A 20 21.10 -37.81 10.45
N ARG A 21 20.40 -36.81 11.00
CA ARG A 21 19.28 -36.99 11.94
C ARG A 21 18.39 -35.73 11.96
N PRO A 22 17.09 -35.91 12.24
CA PRO A 22 16.03 -35.16 11.60
C PRO A 22 15.57 -33.98 12.47
N MET A 23 15.41 -32.80 11.87
CA MET A 23 14.61 -31.76 12.51
C MET A 23 13.14 -32.15 12.39
N LEU A 24 12.55 -32.46 13.54
CA LEU A 24 11.12 -32.60 13.76
C LEU A 24 10.36 -31.50 13.03
N TRP A 25 9.62 -31.93 12.01
CA TRP A 25 8.49 -31.24 11.45
C TRP A 25 7.40 -31.18 12.52
N GLU A 26 7.48 -30.18 13.39
CA GLU A 26 6.39 -29.85 14.28
C GLU A 26 5.41 -28.97 13.51
N ARG A 27 4.30 -29.60 13.15
CA ARG A 27 3.15 -29.05 12.43
C ARG A 27 2.51 -27.94 13.26
N GLN A 28 3.00 -26.71 13.16
CA GLN A 28 2.25 -25.52 13.57
C GLN A 28 1.39 -25.05 12.38
N ASN A 29 0.16 -25.58 12.34
CA ASN A 29 -0.94 -24.97 11.62
C ASN A 29 -1.19 -23.57 12.22
N SER A 30 -0.70 -22.51 11.59
CA SER A 30 -1.20 -21.16 11.82
C SER A 30 -1.97 -20.71 10.58
N SER A 31 -3.21 -21.20 10.51
CA SER A 31 -4.30 -20.63 9.73
C SER A 31 -4.50 -19.19 10.19
N CYS A 32 -4.23 -18.20 9.35
CA CYS A 32 -4.58 -16.81 9.63
C CYS A 32 -5.60 -16.33 8.59
N ASP A 33 -6.80 -16.88 8.68
CA ASP A 33 -8.03 -16.35 8.06
C ASP A 33 -9.07 -16.11 9.17
N GLY A 34 -9.23 -14.83 9.56
CA GLY A 34 -10.33 -14.30 10.40
C GLY A 34 -10.30 -14.63 11.91
N PRO A 35 -10.91 -13.80 12.80
CA PRO A 35 -12.03 -12.89 12.53
C PRO A 35 -11.90 -11.47 13.12
N LEU A 36 -12.12 -10.47 12.26
CA LEU A 36 -12.55 -9.10 12.62
C LEU A 36 -13.99 -9.03 13.19
N LEU A 37 -14.59 -10.17 13.56
CA LEU A 37 -15.92 -10.29 14.15
C LEU A 37 -15.92 -10.33 15.68
N ALA A 38 -14.77 -10.50 16.34
CA ALA A 38 -14.69 -10.57 17.81
C ALA A 38 -14.67 -9.20 18.52
N VAL A 39 -14.28 -8.11 17.82
CA VAL A 39 -14.22 -6.76 18.43
C VAL A 39 -15.57 -6.04 18.35
N ALA A 40 -16.43 -6.39 17.39
CA ALA A 40 -17.78 -5.84 17.28
C ALA A 40 -18.76 -6.43 18.32
N LEU A 41 -18.51 -7.65 18.81
CA LEU A 41 -19.38 -8.31 19.79
C LEU A 41 -19.12 -7.87 21.24
N VAL A 42 -17.94 -7.32 21.56
CA VAL A 42 -17.64 -6.78 22.90
C VAL A 42 -18.17 -5.37 23.11
N PHE A 43 -18.33 -4.58 22.04
CA PHE A 43 -18.96 -3.24 22.13
C PHE A 43 -20.48 -3.31 22.27
N ILE A 44 -21.12 -4.36 21.74
CA ILE A 44 -22.58 -4.54 21.83
C ILE A 44 -23.00 -5.16 23.18
N THR A 45 -22.11 -5.87 23.87
CA THR A 45 -22.39 -6.41 25.22
C THR A 45 -22.15 -5.40 26.35
N SER A 46 -21.33 -4.36 26.16
CA SER A 46 -21.10 -3.31 27.17
C SER A 46 -22.18 -2.21 27.22
N LEU A 47 -23.01 -2.09 26.17
CA LEU A 47 -24.14 -1.14 26.11
C LEU A 47 -25.47 -1.75 26.57
N ARG A 48 -25.49 -3.08 26.79
CA ARG A 48 -26.68 -3.82 27.23
C ARG A 48 -26.79 -3.98 28.75
N SER A 49 -25.75 -3.62 29.49
CA SER A 49 -25.67 -3.71 30.97
C SER A 49 -25.94 -2.39 31.69
N SER A 50 -25.92 -1.24 31.00
CA SER A 50 -26.12 0.09 31.60
C SER A 50 -27.58 0.59 31.59
N ILE A 51 -28.47 0.01 30.78
CA ILE A 51 -29.90 0.41 30.72
C ILE A 51 -30.80 -0.56 31.53
N PHE A 52 -30.34 -1.77 31.82
CA PHE A 52 -31.09 -2.75 32.61
C PHE A 52 -30.90 -2.61 34.14
N SER A 53 -29.91 -1.82 34.59
CA SER A 53 -29.63 -1.60 36.03
C SER A 53 -30.40 -0.42 36.64
N ALA A 54 -30.98 0.48 35.83
CA ALA A 54 -31.69 1.66 36.34
C ALA A 54 -33.16 1.39 36.70
N ALA A 55 -33.84 0.49 35.96
CA ALA A 55 -35.28 0.23 36.17
C ALA A 55 -35.59 -0.78 37.30
N VAL A 56 -34.58 -1.50 37.81
CA VAL A 56 -34.74 -2.51 38.88
C VAL A 56 -34.42 -1.93 40.27
N CYS A 57 -33.70 -0.80 40.34
CA CYS A 57 -33.40 -0.11 41.61
C CYS A 57 -34.56 0.79 42.12
N ASP A 58 -35.40 1.33 41.24
CA ASP A 58 -36.48 2.23 41.66
C ASP A 58 -37.72 1.51 42.21
N LEU A 59 -37.92 0.23 41.87
CA LEU A 59 -39.05 -0.57 42.37
C LEU A 59 -38.77 -1.23 43.73
N PHE A 60 -37.50 -1.42 44.10
CA PHE A 60 -37.11 -2.05 45.38
C PHE A 60 -37.07 -1.05 46.54
N THR A 61 -36.98 0.25 46.24
CA THR A 61 -36.88 1.33 47.25
C THR A 61 -38.25 1.76 47.81
N LEU A 62 -39.35 1.43 47.12
CA LEU A 62 -40.72 1.71 47.56
C LEU A 62 -41.32 0.65 48.50
N PHE A 63 -40.67 -0.51 48.69
CA PHE A 63 -41.23 -1.62 49.48
C PHE A 63 -40.68 -1.71 50.93
N VAL A 64 -39.64 -0.95 51.28
CA VAL A 64 -38.97 -1.05 52.61
C VAL A 64 -39.52 -0.06 53.66
N ASN A 65 -40.50 0.78 53.33
CA ASN A 65 -40.90 1.90 54.20
C ASN A 65 -42.40 2.03 54.52
N SER A 66 -43.10 0.92 54.80
CA SER A 66 -44.37 1.02 55.55
C SER A 66 -44.43 0.02 56.71
N LYS A 67 -44.65 0.61 57.89
CA LYS A 67 -44.67 -0.02 59.21
C LYS A 67 -46.08 -0.56 59.52
N LYS A 68 -46.10 -1.67 60.27
CA LYS A 68 -46.99 -1.93 61.43
C LYS A 68 -48.43 -2.47 61.18
N PRO A 69 -49.07 -3.09 62.21
CA PRO A 69 -49.45 -4.51 62.20
C PRO A 69 -50.97 -4.73 62.46
N PHE A 70 -51.36 -5.93 62.91
CA PHE A 70 -52.52 -6.27 63.79
C PHE A 70 -53.74 -6.99 63.14
N VAL A 71 -54.05 -8.16 63.74
CA VAL A 71 -55.37 -8.82 64.01
C VAL A 71 -55.98 -9.88 63.06
N SER A 72 -56.09 -11.09 63.65
CA SER A 72 -57.12 -12.16 63.58
C SER A 72 -57.71 -12.56 62.21
N MET A 73 -57.44 -13.78 61.75
CA MET A 73 -58.24 -14.99 62.01
C MET A 73 -59.64 -14.92 61.37
N SER A 74 -59.80 -15.54 60.20
CA SER A 74 -60.78 -16.61 60.01
C SER A 74 -60.85 -17.11 58.56
N TYR A 75 -61.13 -18.41 58.44
CA TYR A 75 -61.60 -19.19 57.29
C TYR A 75 -60.63 -19.64 56.17
N LEU A 76 -60.26 -20.92 56.32
CA LEU A 76 -60.33 -22.02 55.34
C LEU A 76 -60.17 -21.73 53.84
N GLN A 77 -59.29 -22.54 53.25
CA GLN A 77 -59.27 -22.96 51.85
C GLN A 77 -59.29 -21.85 50.78
N HIS A 78 -58.13 -21.56 50.18
CA HIS A 78 -57.90 -21.84 48.76
C HIS A 78 -56.44 -21.51 48.38
N ALA A 79 -55.59 -22.54 48.39
CA ALA A 79 -54.21 -22.49 47.94
C ALA A 79 -54.08 -22.48 46.40
N THR A 80 -54.87 -21.67 45.70
CA THR A 80 -54.98 -21.73 44.22
C THR A 80 -54.94 -20.40 43.46
N ASP A 81 -54.64 -19.26 44.09
CA ASP A 81 -54.71 -17.94 43.40
C ASP A 81 -53.40 -17.15 43.26
N LEU A 82 -52.25 -17.74 43.57
CA LEU A 82 -50.93 -17.12 43.28
C LEU A 82 -50.37 -17.47 41.90
N LYS A 83 -50.89 -18.51 41.23
CA LYS A 83 -50.47 -18.91 39.89
C LYS A 83 -51.13 -18.08 38.79
N HIS A 84 -52.36 -17.62 38.99
CA HIS A 84 -53.08 -16.81 37.98
C HIS A 84 -52.55 -15.37 37.87
N TYR A 85 -52.02 -14.80 38.97
CA TYR A 85 -51.46 -13.44 38.95
C TYR A 85 -50.09 -13.38 38.24
N MET A 86 -49.25 -14.40 38.41
CA MET A 86 -47.95 -14.52 37.72
C MET A 86 -48.11 -14.75 36.21
N VAL A 87 -49.14 -15.48 35.77
CA VAL A 87 -49.42 -15.69 34.33
C VAL A 87 -49.88 -14.38 33.67
N HIS A 88 -50.68 -13.56 34.34
CA HIS A 88 -51.12 -12.27 33.80
C HIS A 88 -49.99 -11.25 33.66
N VAL A 89 -49.07 -11.17 34.63
CA VAL A 89 -47.91 -10.26 34.57
C VAL A 89 -46.91 -10.69 33.50
N VAL A 90 -46.68 -12.01 33.34
CA VAL A 90 -45.79 -12.55 32.27
C VAL A 90 -46.42 -12.36 30.88
N CYS A 91 -47.74 -12.48 30.75
CA CYS A 91 -48.43 -12.29 29.47
C CYS A 91 -48.42 -10.80 29.02
N LEU A 92 -48.62 -9.85 29.96
CA LEU A 92 -48.51 -8.41 29.68
C LEU A 92 -47.08 -7.98 29.31
N LEU A 93 -46.05 -8.56 29.96
CA LEU A 93 -44.65 -8.31 29.61
C LEU A 93 -44.28 -8.90 28.22
N LEU A 94 -44.83 -10.07 27.86
CA LEU A 94 -44.60 -10.68 26.54
C LEU A 94 -45.30 -9.91 25.39
N VAL A 95 -46.48 -9.34 25.64
CA VAL A 95 -47.17 -8.48 24.66
C VAL A 95 -46.42 -7.16 24.43
N HIS A 96 -45.78 -6.60 25.46
CA HIS A 96 -44.97 -5.39 25.32
C HIS A 96 -43.59 -5.64 24.66
N VAL A 97 -42.97 -6.81 24.84
CA VAL A 97 -41.71 -7.15 24.16
C VAL A 97 -41.93 -7.55 22.69
N GLY A 98 -43.12 -8.08 22.35
CA GLY A 98 -43.50 -8.44 20.98
C GLY A 98 -43.71 -7.24 20.04
N THR A 99 -44.15 -6.10 20.55
CA THR A 99 -44.43 -4.90 19.75
C THR A 99 -43.19 -4.06 19.44
N TYR A 100 -42.13 -4.11 20.26
CA TYR A 100 -40.86 -3.44 19.94
C TYR A 100 -40.00 -4.19 18.91
N LYS A 101 -40.21 -5.51 18.73
CA LYS A 101 -39.54 -6.30 17.68
C LYS A 101 -40.13 -6.08 16.28
N ALA A 102 -41.41 -5.69 16.18
CA ALA A 102 -42.06 -5.42 14.91
C ALA A 102 -41.74 -4.02 14.34
N LEU A 103 -41.48 -3.02 15.19
CA LEU A 103 -41.13 -1.66 14.75
C LEU A 103 -39.67 -1.50 14.31
N PHE A 104 -38.75 -2.37 14.77
CA PHE A 104 -37.35 -2.37 14.30
C PHE A 104 -37.10 -3.25 13.06
N ALA A 105 -38.03 -4.16 12.73
CA ALA A 105 -37.94 -4.99 11.53
C ALA A 105 -38.58 -4.33 10.29
N GLY A 106 -39.40 -3.28 10.47
CA GLY A 106 -40.13 -2.60 9.39
C GLY A 106 -39.47 -1.38 8.77
N SER A 107 -38.33 -0.89 9.29
CA SER A 107 -37.64 0.32 8.78
C SER A 107 -36.28 0.05 8.12
N PHE A 108 -35.93 -1.22 7.88
CA PHE A 108 -34.68 -1.61 7.21
C PHE A 108 -34.92 -2.23 5.82
N LEU A 109 -36.13 -2.05 5.26
CA LEU A 109 -36.56 -2.71 4.01
C LEU A 109 -37.09 -1.74 2.95
N LEU A 110 -36.69 -0.47 2.98
CA LEU A 110 -37.01 0.48 1.90
C LEU A 110 -35.95 1.58 1.80
N LEU A 111 -34.72 1.21 1.43
CA LEU A 111 -33.81 2.09 0.69
C LEU A 111 -32.63 1.28 0.14
N ASN A 112 -32.58 1.22 -1.20
CA ASN A 112 -31.46 0.80 -2.04
C ASN A 112 -31.23 -0.71 -2.17
N THR A 113 -32.11 -1.34 -2.97
CA THR A 113 -31.69 -2.39 -3.89
C THR A 113 -31.02 -1.76 -5.11
N PRO A 114 -29.68 -1.81 -5.28
CA PRO A 114 -29.13 -1.86 -6.62
C PRO A 114 -29.35 -3.28 -7.14
N SER A 115 -30.35 -3.41 -8.00
CA SER A 115 -30.44 -4.45 -9.01
C SER A 115 -29.14 -4.50 -9.81
N ASN A 116 -28.26 -5.45 -9.49
CA ASN A 116 -27.34 -6.14 -10.42
C ASN A 116 -26.26 -6.91 -9.65
N PRO A 117 -26.29 -8.25 -9.58
CA PRO A 117 -25.10 -9.03 -9.21
C PRO A 117 -24.07 -9.14 -10.35
N SER A 118 -24.23 -8.41 -11.46
CA SER A 118 -23.36 -8.49 -12.64
C SER A 118 -22.08 -7.65 -12.59
N HIS A 119 -21.76 -6.98 -11.47
CA HIS A 119 -20.61 -6.06 -11.39
C HIS A 119 -19.43 -6.46 -10.49
N LEU A 120 -19.40 -7.70 -9.98
CA LEU A 120 -18.20 -8.27 -9.35
C LEU A 120 -17.51 -9.30 -10.26
N LEU A 121 -17.43 -9.01 -11.56
CA LEU A 121 -16.36 -9.55 -12.38
C LEU A 121 -15.10 -8.78 -11.98
N THR A 122 -14.35 -9.30 -11.01
CA THR A 122 -12.96 -8.88 -10.80
C THR A 122 -12.24 -9.03 -12.15
N PRO A 123 -11.81 -7.94 -12.82
CA PRO A 123 -11.22 -8.07 -14.14
C PRO A 123 -9.74 -8.37 -13.95
N GLU A 124 -9.38 -9.54 -13.42
CA GLU A 124 -7.98 -9.76 -13.02
C GLU A 124 -7.44 -11.17 -13.27
N MET A 125 -7.83 -11.78 -14.40
CA MET A 125 -7.18 -13.00 -14.91
C MET A 125 -6.59 -12.88 -16.33
N ALA A 126 -6.70 -11.72 -16.98
CA ALA A 126 -6.16 -11.55 -18.33
C ALA A 126 -4.63 -11.33 -18.36
N ARG A 127 -4.03 -10.94 -17.23
CA ARG A 127 -2.61 -10.57 -17.16
C ARG A 127 -1.78 -11.72 -16.61
N ARG A 128 -0.67 -12.03 -17.28
CA ARG A 128 0.29 -13.03 -16.80
C ARG A 128 0.97 -12.55 -15.50
N PRO A 129 1.29 -13.47 -14.57
CA PRO A 129 1.96 -13.12 -13.33
C PRO A 129 3.34 -12.50 -13.61
N ALA A 130 3.75 -11.55 -12.76
CA ALA A 130 4.98 -10.78 -12.94
C ALA A 130 6.25 -11.65 -12.99
N LYS A 131 6.23 -12.86 -12.39
CA LYS A 131 7.33 -13.83 -12.46
C LYS A 131 7.75 -14.18 -13.89
N CYS A 132 6.82 -14.14 -14.85
CA CYS A 132 7.12 -14.43 -16.26
C CYS A 132 8.07 -13.41 -16.90
N TYR A 133 8.08 -12.17 -16.40
CA TYR A 133 8.81 -11.04 -16.98
C TYR A 133 9.83 -10.41 -16.02
N ARG A 134 10.10 -11.02 -14.86
CA ARG A 134 10.98 -10.44 -13.83
C ARG A 134 12.40 -10.16 -14.34
N TYR A 135 12.99 -11.09 -15.08
CA TYR A 135 14.39 -11.00 -15.49
C TYR A 135 14.56 -10.30 -16.84
N GLN A 136 15.69 -9.60 -16.99
CA GLN A 136 16.06 -8.92 -18.23
C GLN A 136 16.59 -9.89 -19.30
N LYS A 137 15.73 -10.78 -19.83
CA LYS A 137 16.13 -11.82 -20.80
C LYS A 137 16.38 -11.27 -22.21
N ASN A 138 15.57 -10.31 -22.62
CA ASN A 138 15.57 -9.79 -23.99
C ASN A 138 16.32 -8.46 -24.11
N LYS A 139 16.73 -8.10 -25.32
CA LYS A 139 17.20 -6.75 -25.66
C LYS A 139 16.09 -5.70 -25.40
N PRO A 140 16.44 -4.44 -25.11
CA PRO A 140 15.45 -3.39 -24.92
C PRO A 140 14.55 -3.24 -26.16
N PHE A 141 13.25 -3.44 -25.95
CA PHE A 141 12.22 -3.30 -26.98
C PHE A 141 11.28 -2.12 -26.63
N PRO A 142 11.59 -0.88 -27.04
CA PRO A 142 10.77 0.28 -26.73
C PRO A 142 9.56 0.44 -27.66
N LYS A 143 8.63 1.32 -27.27
CA LYS A 143 7.64 1.89 -28.21
C LYS A 143 8.41 2.70 -29.26
N SER A 144 8.18 2.42 -30.53
CA SER A 144 8.94 3.00 -31.65
C SER A 144 8.12 2.99 -32.93
N ARG A 145 8.65 3.56 -34.02
CA ARG A 145 8.00 3.51 -35.35
C ARG A 145 7.72 2.08 -35.85
N TYR A 146 8.50 1.11 -35.38
CA TYR A 146 8.34 -0.32 -35.69
C TYR A 146 7.37 -1.02 -34.73
N ASN A 147 7.13 -0.46 -33.55
CA ASN A 147 6.28 -1.02 -32.50
C ASN A 147 5.18 -0.03 -32.13
N ARG A 148 4.11 -0.05 -32.93
CA ARG A 148 3.04 0.97 -32.91
C ARG A 148 1.91 0.63 -31.94
N ALA A 149 1.53 -0.65 -31.86
CA ALA A 149 0.37 -1.12 -31.09
C ALA A 149 0.73 -1.43 -29.62
N VAL A 150 1.36 -0.48 -28.94
CA VAL A 150 1.79 -0.63 -27.53
C VAL A 150 0.72 -0.04 -26.61
N PRO A 151 0.26 -0.79 -25.59
CA PRO A 151 -0.66 -0.25 -24.59
C PRO A 151 0.01 0.84 -23.74
N ASP A 152 -0.76 1.82 -23.31
CA ASP A 152 -0.24 2.89 -22.47
C ASP A 152 0.13 2.39 -21.05
N PRO A 153 1.19 2.94 -20.44
CA PRO A 153 1.62 2.53 -19.11
C PRO A 153 0.57 2.92 -18.06
N LYS A 154 0.39 2.06 -17.05
CA LYS A 154 -0.55 2.38 -15.95
C LYS A 154 -0.07 3.54 -15.09
N ILE A 155 1.23 3.66 -14.86
CA ILE A 155 1.82 4.84 -14.23
C ILE A 155 1.82 6.02 -15.22
N ARG A 156 1.15 7.10 -14.83
CA ARG A 156 1.11 8.36 -15.59
C ARG A 156 1.72 9.55 -14.85
N ILE A 157 1.75 9.49 -13.51
CA ILE A 157 2.21 10.58 -12.65
C ILE A 157 3.50 10.15 -11.96
N TYR A 158 4.58 10.89 -12.20
CA TYR A 158 5.90 10.60 -11.61
C TYR A 158 6.22 11.50 -10.42
N ASP A 159 5.71 12.73 -10.40
CA ASP A 159 5.93 13.71 -9.32
C ASP A 159 4.65 13.94 -8.50
N LEU A 160 4.78 13.87 -7.17
CA LEU A 160 3.69 13.97 -6.20
C LEU A 160 4.05 14.83 -5.00
N GLY A 161 3.02 15.25 -4.25
CA GLY A 161 3.15 16.18 -3.14
C GLY A 161 3.38 17.62 -3.65
N ARG A 162 4.15 18.41 -2.91
CA ARG A 162 4.46 19.79 -3.25
C ARG A 162 5.62 19.87 -4.25
N LYS A 163 5.34 19.52 -5.51
CA LYS A 163 6.32 19.49 -6.61
C LYS A 163 6.92 20.85 -6.97
N ARG A 164 6.20 21.94 -6.71
CA ARG A 164 6.64 23.33 -6.89
C ARG A 164 7.34 23.93 -5.66
N ALA A 165 7.62 23.12 -4.63
CA ALA A 165 8.34 23.61 -3.46
C ALA A 165 9.77 24.01 -3.83
N HIS A 166 10.28 25.03 -3.14
CA HIS A 166 11.63 25.50 -3.35
C HIS A 166 12.66 24.41 -2.95
N VAL A 167 13.91 24.55 -3.39
CA VAL A 167 14.96 23.58 -3.05
C VAL A 167 15.31 23.65 -1.56
N ASP A 168 15.22 24.83 -0.96
CA ASP A 168 15.57 25.05 0.44
C ASP A 168 14.53 24.51 1.43
N ASP A 169 13.27 24.38 1.00
CA ASP A 169 12.18 23.86 1.84
C ASP A 169 12.42 22.40 2.27
N PHE A 170 13.13 21.63 1.44
CA PHE A 170 13.27 20.18 1.57
C PHE A 170 14.74 19.72 1.48
N PRO A 171 15.51 19.86 2.57
CA PRO A 171 16.92 19.47 2.62
C PRO A 171 17.14 17.94 2.64
N LEU A 172 16.26 17.19 3.30
CA LEU A 172 16.40 15.74 3.45
C LEU A 172 15.98 15.05 2.16
N CYS A 173 16.77 14.09 1.70
CA CYS A 173 16.37 13.16 0.65
C CYS A 173 16.57 11.70 1.07
N ILE A 174 15.58 10.88 0.77
CA ILE A 174 15.62 9.43 0.99
C ILE A 174 15.26 8.73 -0.31
N HIS A 175 16.06 7.73 -0.66
CA HIS A 175 15.94 6.95 -1.87
C HIS A 175 15.53 5.52 -1.57
N LEU A 176 14.65 4.97 -2.40
CA LEU A 176 14.45 3.53 -2.53
C LEU A 176 15.30 3.05 -3.71
N VAL A 177 16.25 2.16 -3.44
CA VAL A 177 17.27 1.70 -4.40
C VAL A 177 17.11 0.21 -4.64
N SER A 178 17.23 -0.22 -5.90
CA SER A 178 17.24 -1.64 -6.25
C SER A 178 18.59 -2.27 -5.93
N ASN A 179 18.59 -3.43 -5.28
CA ASN A 179 19.78 -4.26 -5.08
C ASN A 179 19.85 -5.43 -6.08
N GLU A 180 18.91 -5.48 -7.02
CA GLU A 180 18.80 -6.53 -8.03
C GLU A 180 18.67 -5.95 -9.44
N ARG A 181 19.11 -6.74 -10.43
CA ARG A 181 18.92 -6.44 -11.84
C ARG A 181 17.67 -7.14 -12.37
N GLU A 182 16.60 -6.38 -12.57
CA GLU A 182 15.30 -6.93 -12.93
C GLU A 182 14.46 -5.97 -13.79
N GLN A 183 13.20 -6.35 -14.01
CA GLN A 183 12.19 -5.55 -14.68
C GLN A 183 11.03 -5.29 -13.74
N LEU A 184 10.69 -4.02 -13.55
CA LEU A 184 9.56 -3.59 -12.74
C LEU A 184 8.38 -3.23 -13.64
N SER A 185 7.24 -3.88 -13.44
CA SER A 185 6.07 -3.57 -14.25
C SER A 185 5.51 -2.17 -13.98
N SER A 186 4.90 -1.54 -15.00
CA SER A 186 4.26 -0.22 -14.88
C SER A 186 3.19 -0.15 -13.77
N GLU A 187 2.55 -1.28 -13.51
CA GLU A 187 1.49 -1.49 -12.53
C GLU A 187 2.06 -1.59 -11.12
N ALA A 188 3.21 -2.25 -10.97
CA ALA A 188 3.94 -2.29 -9.70
C ALA A 188 4.44 -0.88 -9.32
N LEU A 189 4.93 -0.11 -10.29
CA LEU A 189 5.33 1.28 -10.08
C LEU A 189 4.13 2.14 -9.64
N GLU A 190 2.97 1.98 -10.26
CA GLU A 190 1.75 2.71 -9.88
C GLU A 190 1.22 2.29 -8.49
N ALA A 191 1.24 0.99 -8.18
CA ALA A 191 0.85 0.49 -6.86
C ALA A 191 1.79 1.00 -5.76
N ALA A 192 3.11 1.01 -6.03
CA ALA A 192 4.11 1.57 -5.12
C ALA A 192 3.89 3.07 -4.92
N ARG A 193 3.64 3.83 -6.01
CA ARG A 193 3.34 5.26 -5.96
C ARG A 193 2.17 5.56 -5.03
N ILE A 194 1.04 4.86 -5.22
CA ILE A 194 -0.17 5.05 -4.43
C ILE A 194 0.09 4.73 -2.97
N CYS A 195 0.82 3.63 -2.71
CA CYS A 195 1.13 3.18 -1.36
C CYS A 195 1.94 4.21 -0.55
N ALA A 196 3.06 4.72 -1.09
CA ALA A 196 3.84 5.78 -0.43
C ALA A 196 3.02 7.05 -0.25
N ASN A 197 2.41 7.53 -1.34
CA ASN A 197 1.73 8.83 -1.33
C ASN A 197 0.59 8.84 -0.31
N LYS A 198 -0.21 7.76 -0.25
CA LYS A 198 -1.34 7.65 0.69
C LYS A 198 -0.86 7.64 2.14
N TYR A 199 0.22 6.93 2.45
CA TYR A 199 0.75 6.87 3.81
C TYR A 199 1.33 8.23 4.26
N ILE A 200 2.23 8.80 3.46
CA ILE A 200 2.93 10.05 3.82
C ILE A 200 1.92 11.20 3.90
N THR A 201 0.97 11.30 2.96
CA THR A 201 -0.09 12.33 3.01
C THR A 201 -0.95 12.21 4.27
N LYS A 202 -1.27 10.99 4.71
CA LYS A 202 -2.08 10.76 5.92
C LYS A 202 -1.36 11.20 7.20
N VAL A 203 -0.04 11.00 7.27
CA VAL A 203 0.73 11.21 8.50
C VAL A 203 1.34 12.61 8.56
N SER A 204 2.02 13.06 7.51
CA SER A 204 2.70 14.38 7.49
C SER A 204 1.95 15.47 6.73
N GLY A 205 0.85 15.14 6.06
CA GLY A 205 0.13 16.06 5.17
C GLY A 205 0.66 16.07 3.73
N ARG A 206 -0.16 16.59 2.80
CA ARG A 206 0.10 16.61 1.36
C ARG A 206 1.25 17.55 0.96
N GLU A 207 1.38 18.66 1.69
CA GLU A 207 2.32 19.75 1.43
C GLU A 207 3.75 19.46 1.93
N ALA A 208 3.92 18.42 2.76
CA ALA A 208 5.12 18.22 3.55
C ALA A 208 6.26 17.48 2.82
N PHE A 209 6.01 17.02 1.59
CA PHE A 209 6.98 16.24 0.83
C PHE A 209 6.87 16.48 -0.68
N HIS A 210 7.95 16.20 -1.39
CA HIS A 210 7.97 16.02 -2.84
C HIS A 210 8.52 14.61 -3.14
N MET A 211 7.67 13.76 -3.72
CA MET A 211 8.03 12.40 -4.15
C MET A 211 8.17 12.35 -5.67
N ARG A 212 9.24 11.73 -6.14
CA ARG A 212 9.54 11.49 -7.56
C ARG A 212 9.82 10.03 -7.81
N ILE A 213 9.12 9.44 -8.77
CA ILE A 213 9.45 8.13 -9.33
C ILE A 213 10.48 8.35 -10.43
N ARG A 214 11.65 7.73 -10.28
CA ARG A 214 12.79 7.88 -11.19
C ARG A 214 12.78 6.83 -12.31
N ALA A 215 12.16 5.67 -12.08
CA ALA A 215 12.09 4.59 -13.05
C ALA A 215 10.92 4.79 -14.03
N HIS A 216 11.21 4.85 -15.33
CA HIS A 216 10.22 4.98 -16.40
C HIS A 216 10.05 3.65 -17.16
N PRO A 217 8.81 3.17 -17.38
CA PRO A 217 8.57 1.91 -18.06
C PRO A 217 8.55 2.08 -19.58
N PHE A 218 9.72 2.05 -20.20
CA PHE A 218 9.85 2.11 -21.67
C PHE A 218 9.91 0.73 -22.34
N HIS A 219 10.23 -0.33 -21.59
CA HIS A 219 10.38 -1.66 -22.17
C HIS A 219 9.03 -2.33 -22.39
N VAL A 220 8.74 -2.73 -23.62
CA VAL A 220 7.52 -3.42 -24.00
C VAL A 220 7.70 -4.92 -23.82
N LEU A 221 6.82 -5.50 -22.99
CA LEU A 221 6.68 -6.93 -22.79
C LEU A 221 5.82 -7.52 -23.90
N ARG A 222 6.20 -8.69 -24.41
CA ARG A 222 5.45 -9.40 -25.46
C ARG A 222 4.79 -10.65 -24.91
N ILE A 223 3.62 -10.96 -25.44
CA ILE A 223 2.86 -12.18 -25.13
C ILE A 223 2.52 -12.91 -26.44
N ASN A 224 2.92 -14.18 -26.54
CA ASN A 224 2.29 -15.09 -27.49
C ASN A 224 1.01 -15.64 -26.83
N LYS A 225 -0.16 -15.23 -27.34
CA LYS A 225 -1.46 -15.63 -26.81
C LYS A 225 -1.91 -16.89 -27.54
N VAL A 226 -1.96 -18.01 -26.82
CA VAL A 226 -2.60 -19.24 -27.28
C VAL A 226 -4.06 -19.24 -26.81
N LEU A 227 -4.95 -19.83 -27.61
CA LEU A 227 -6.36 -19.96 -27.25
C LEU A 227 -6.51 -21.07 -26.19
N SER A 228 -7.30 -20.80 -25.15
CA SER A 228 -7.54 -21.74 -24.05
C SER A 228 -8.89 -22.47 -24.16
N CYS A 229 -9.60 -22.36 -25.28
CA CYS A 229 -10.90 -23.01 -25.48
C CYS A 229 -10.76 -24.48 -25.91
N ALA A 230 -11.78 -25.29 -25.66
CA ALA A 230 -11.86 -26.65 -26.18
C ALA A 230 -11.85 -26.61 -27.73
N GLY A 231 -11.06 -27.48 -28.36
CA GLY A 231 -10.86 -27.46 -29.81
C GLY A 231 -9.94 -26.34 -30.33
N ALA A 232 -9.25 -25.61 -29.45
CA ALA A 232 -8.29 -24.57 -29.82
C ALA A 232 -7.20 -25.05 -30.79
N ASP A 233 -6.82 -26.33 -30.72
CA ASP A 233 -5.82 -26.94 -31.60
C ASP A 233 -6.15 -26.79 -33.10
N ARG A 234 -7.45 -26.71 -33.45
CA ARG A 234 -7.89 -26.50 -34.84
C ARG A 234 -7.57 -25.09 -35.37
N LEU A 235 -7.42 -24.11 -34.48
CA LEU A 235 -7.27 -22.69 -34.81
C LEU A 235 -5.89 -22.15 -34.43
N ALA A 236 -5.30 -22.67 -33.34
CA ALA A 236 -4.02 -22.24 -32.82
C ALA A 236 -2.90 -23.06 -33.46
N GLN A 237 -1.98 -22.41 -34.16
CA GLN A 237 -0.82 -23.07 -34.80
C GLN A 237 0.34 -23.34 -33.81
N GLY A 238 0.03 -23.43 -32.52
CA GLY A 238 1.02 -23.62 -31.44
C GLY A 238 2.14 -22.57 -31.45
N MET A 239 3.35 -23.01 -31.76
CA MET A 239 4.57 -22.18 -31.76
C MET A 239 4.97 -21.66 -33.16
N ARG A 240 4.21 -21.99 -34.21
CA ARG A 240 4.43 -21.42 -35.54
C ARG A 240 4.13 -19.91 -35.50
N GLY A 241 5.09 -19.06 -35.90
CA GLY A 241 4.92 -17.61 -35.86
C GLY A 241 4.85 -17.03 -34.43
N ALA A 242 5.61 -17.58 -33.48
CA ALA A 242 5.56 -17.24 -32.04
C ALA A 242 5.98 -15.80 -31.65
N TRP A 243 6.13 -14.86 -32.60
CA TRP A 243 6.41 -13.47 -32.27
C TRP A 243 5.22 -12.84 -31.54
N GLY A 244 5.39 -12.59 -30.25
CA GLY A 244 4.32 -12.10 -29.39
C GLY A 244 3.87 -10.68 -29.70
N LYS A 245 2.63 -10.37 -29.35
CA LYS A 245 2.08 -9.00 -29.40
C LYS A 245 2.45 -8.22 -28.13
N PRO A 246 2.54 -6.89 -28.17
CA PRO A 246 2.72 -6.06 -26.97
C PRO A 246 1.64 -6.34 -25.91
N ALA A 247 2.05 -6.62 -24.68
CA ALA A 247 1.18 -6.99 -23.56
C ALA A 247 1.14 -5.93 -22.46
N GLY A 248 2.28 -5.29 -22.21
CA GLY A 248 2.44 -4.32 -21.12
C GLY A 248 3.82 -3.69 -21.14
N LEU A 249 4.05 -2.75 -20.23
CA LEU A 249 5.29 -2.00 -20.13
C LEU A 249 5.98 -2.29 -18.79
N ALA A 250 7.32 -2.30 -18.83
CA ALA A 250 8.17 -2.48 -17.68
C ALA A 250 9.35 -1.49 -17.71
N ALA A 251 9.82 -1.08 -16.54
CA ALA A 251 11.07 -0.36 -16.36
C ALA A 251 12.17 -1.39 -16.13
N ARG A 252 13.26 -1.27 -16.89
CA ARG A 252 14.47 -2.06 -16.67
C ARG A 252 15.28 -1.37 -15.60
N VAL A 253 15.67 -2.13 -14.58
CA VAL A 253 16.36 -1.61 -13.41
C VAL A 253 17.65 -2.39 -13.19
N ASP A 254 18.73 -1.67 -12.91
CA ASP A 254 20.03 -2.21 -12.57
C ASP A 254 20.34 -2.10 -11.07
N ILE A 255 21.40 -2.78 -10.64
CA ILE A 255 21.84 -2.78 -9.24
C ILE A 255 22.34 -1.38 -8.88
N GLY A 256 21.89 -0.85 -7.74
CA GLY A 256 22.22 0.51 -7.30
C GLY A 256 21.37 1.60 -7.95
N GLN A 257 20.44 1.26 -8.85
CA GLN A 257 19.58 2.24 -9.47
C GLN A 257 18.47 2.71 -8.52
N VAL A 258 18.27 4.03 -8.47
CA VAL A 258 17.22 4.66 -7.66
C VAL A 258 15.86 4.50 -8.32
N LEU A 259 14.88 3.98 -7.58
CA LEU A 259 13.50 3.78 -8.02
C LEU A 259 12.61 4.96 -7.66
N ILE A 260 12.61 5.32 -6.38
CA ILE A 260 11.77 6.38 -5.81
C ILE A 260 12.68 7.30 -5.00
N SER A 261 12.54 8.60 -5.18
CA SER A 261 13.22 9.63 -4.40
C SER A 261 12.17 10.49 -3.71
N ILE A 262 12.33 10.71 -2.41
CA ILE A 262 11.44 11.59 -1.64
C ILE A 262 12.31 12.62 -0.95
N ARG A 263 11.96 13.90 -1.12
CA ARG A 263 12.57 15.00 -0.35
C ARG A 263 11.56 15.60 0.62
N THR A 264 12.03 15.89 1.83
CA THR A 264 11.23 16.44 2.95
C THR A 264 12.09 17.31 3.85
N LYS A 265 11.47 17.88 4.89
CA LYS A 265 12.18 18.38 6.07
C LYS A 265 12.73 17.21 6.90
N ASP A 266 13.77 17.45 7.69
CA ASP A 266 14.41 16.41 8.51
C ASP A 266 13.44 15.81 9.57
N ASN A 267 12.48 16.61 10.07
CA ASN A 267 11.47 16.16 11.02
C ASN A 267 10.63 14.98 10.51
N ASN A 268 10.40 14.88 9.19
CA ASN A 268 9.55 13.86 8.58
C ASN A 268 10.31 12.59 8.17
N LYS A 269 11.58 12.44 8.59
CA LYS A 269 12.44 11.31 8.24
C LYS A 269 11.80 9.94 8.51
N ALA A 270 11.27 9.74 9.72
CA ALA A 270 10.68 8.46 10.12
C ALA A 270 9.46 8.09 9.25
N THR A 271 8.58 9.07 8.99
CA THR A 271 7.39 8.92 8.16
C THR A 271 7.74 8.52 6.72
N VAL A 272 8.78 9.13 6.14
CA VAL A 272 9.21 8.79 4.78
C VAL A 272 9.83 7.39 4.71
N ILE A 273 10.64 7.01 5.69
CA ILE A 273 11.24 5.66 5.76
C ILE A 273 10.13 4.60 5.81
N GLU A 274 9.11 4.80 6.65
CA GLU A 274 7.98 3.87 6.75
C GLU A 274 7.15 3.84 5.46
N GLY A 275 6.94 4.99 4.80
CA GLY A 275 6.29 5.06 3.49
C GLY A 275 7.03 4.25 2.43
N LEU A 276 8.36 4.37 2.36
CA LEU A 276 9.19 3.61 1.42
C LEU A 276 9.27 2.12 1.78
N ARG A 277 9.25 1.78 3.08
CA ARG A 277 9.18 0.39 3.54
C ARG A 277 7.90 -0.28 3.05
N ARG A 278 6.77 0.43 3.07
CA ARG A 278 5.49 -0.06 2.54
C ARG A 278 5.51 -0.22 1.01
N CYS A 279 6.17 0.70 0.30
CA CYS A 279 6.37 0.59 -1.15
C CYS A 279 7.15 -0.65 -1.55
N ARG A 280 8.15 -1.04 -0.75
CA ARG A 280 8.99 -2.21 -1.02
C ARG A 280 8.16 -3.49 -1.24
N TYR A 281 7.05 -3.67 -0.52
CA TYR A 281 6.16 -4.82 -0.69
C TYR A 281 5.44 -4.89 -2.05
N LYS A 282 5.50 -3.83 -2.86
CA LYS A 282 4.89 -3.79 -4.20
C LYS A 282 5.87 -4.19 -5.30
N PHE A 283 7.17 -4.22 -5.01
CA PHE A 283 8.20 -4.63 -5.96
C PHE A 283 8.61 -6.09 -5.77
N PRO A 284 8.94 -6.81 -6.85
CA PRO A 284 9.71 -8.05 -6.75
C PRO A 284 11.14 -7.74 -6.26
N GLY A 285 11.89 -8.75 -5.81
CA GLY A 285 13.31 -8.59 -5.48
C GLY A 285 13.61 -7.81 -4.20
N GLN A 286 14.89 -7.46 -4.03
CA GLN A 286 15.41 -6.75 -2.87
C GLN A 286 15.61 -5.25 -3.14
N GLN A 287 14.93 -4.41 -2.35
CA GLN A 287 15.17 -2.97 -2.32
C GLN A 287 15.69 -2.51 -0.96
N LYS A 288 16.61 -1.54 -1.00
CA LYS A 288 17.20 -0.89 0.17
C LYS A 288 16.75 0.56 0.24
N ILE A 289 16.55 1.04 1.46
CA ILE A 289 16.23 2.45 1.73
C ILE A 289 17.53 3.12 2.14
N ILE A 290 17.89 4.20 1.43
CA ILE A 290 19.14 4.93 1.64
C ILE A 290 18.79 6.38 1.96
N ILE A 291 19.34 6.89 3.05
CA ILE A 291 19.28 8.33 3.37
C ILE A 291 20.43 8.99 2.62
N SER A 292 20.12 9.97 1.79
CA SER A 292 21.11 10.69 1.01
C SER A 292 21.83 11.74 1.87
N LYS A 293 23.13 11.91 1.61
CA LYS A 293 23.93 13.04 2.12
C LYS A 293 23.73 14.33 1.30
N LYS A 294 23.07 14.20 0.14
CA LYS A 294 22.80 15.31 -0.78
C LYS A 294 21.67 16.20 -0.27
N TRP A 295 21.68 17.46 -0.71
CA TRP A 295 20.60 18.42 -0.43
C TRP A 295 19.42 18.19 -1.37
N GLY A 296 18.31 17.65 -0.84
CA GLY A 296 17.10 17.40 -1.62
C GLY A 296 17.38 16.56 -2.87
N PHE A 297 17.00 17.07 -4.05
CA PHE A 297 17.25 16.40 -5.34
C PHE A 297 18.48 16.92 -6.08
N THR A 298 19.30 17.77 -5.44
CA THR A 298 20.53 18.28 -6.03
C THR A 298 21.64 17.23 -5.98
N ASN A 299 22.72 17.49 -6.70
CA ASN A 299 23.91 16.64 -6.71
C ASN A 299 24.95 17.07 -5.65
N LEU A 300 24.73 18.17 -4.94
CA LEU A 300 25.63 18.72 -3.93
C LEU A 300 25.37 18.10 -2.56
N ASP A 301 26.43 17.91 -1.78
CA ASP A 301 26.28 17.55 -0.36
C ASP A 301 25.69 18.73 0.44
N ARG A 302 25.11 18.45 1.60
CA ARG A 302 24.43 19.48 2.40
C ARG A 302 25.35 20.65 2.77
N GLU A 303 26.59 20.37 3.16
CA GLU A 303 27.58 21.38 3.53
C GLU A 303 27.97 22.24 2.33
N GLU A 304 28.32 21.60 1.20
CA GLU A 304 28.69 22.31 -0.03
C GLU A 304 27.54 23.20 -0.54
N TYR A 305 26.29 22.71 -0.46
CA TYR A 305 25.13 23.49 -0.84
C TYR A 305 24.99 24.77 0.00
N MET A 306 25.21 24.68 1.31
CA MET A 306 25.15 25.85 2.21
C MET A 306 26.24 26.86 1.89
N THR A 307 27.47 26.43 1.63
CA THR A 307 28.58 27.33 1.25
C THR A 307 28.28 28.04 -0.07
N ARG A 308 27.86 27.32 -1.10
CA ARG A 308 27.52 27.93 -2.40
C ARG A 308 26.34 28.88 -2.33
N ARG A 309 25.37 28.59 -1.45
CA ARG A 309 24.24 29.49 -1.19
C ARG A 309 24.71 30.78 -0.52
N GLN A 310 25.61 30.71 0.46
CA GLN A 310 26.20 31.88 1.12
C GLN A 310 27.05 32.74 0.16
N ASN A 311 27.71 32.10 -0.81
CA ASN A 311 28.48 32.80 -1.83
C ASN A 311 27.61 33.48 -2.91
N GLY A 312 26.30 33.23 -2.95
CA GLY A 312 25.43 33.74 -4.01
C GLY A 312 25.57 32.99 -5.35
N GLU A 313 26.11 31.77 -5.35
CA GLU A 313 26.33 30.96 -6.56
C GLU A 313 25.08 30.17 -7.01
N ILE A 314 23.98 30.26 -6.25
CA ILE A 314 22.76 29.48 -6.45
C ILE A 314 21.61 30.41 -6.75
N LYS A 315 20.91 30.13 -7.85
CA LYS A 315 19.68 30.81 -8.23
C LYS A 315 18.52 29.83 -8.24
N GLU A 316 17.39 30.27 -7.70
CA GLU A 316 16.16 29.49 -7.67
C GLU A 316 15.56 29.36 -9.08
N ASP A 317 15.18 28.15 -9.50
CA ASP A 317 14.52 27.87 -10.78
C ASP A 317 13.27 27.00 -10.55
N GLY A 318 12.29 27.60 -9.88
CA GLY A 318 11.02 26.97 -9.51
C GLY A 318 11.19 25.76 -8.58
N ALA A 319 11.31 24.56 -9.15
CA ALA A 319 11.44 23.30 -8.41
C ALA A 319 12.89 22.80 -8.28
N TYR A 320 13.83 23.43 -8.99
CA TYR A 320 15.25 23.10 -8.98
C TYR A 320 16.08 24.38 -8.83
N VAL A 321 17.40 24.26 -8.92
CA VAL A 321 18.35 25.37 -8.79
C VAL A 321 19.28 25.42 -10.00
N LYS A 322 19.60 26.64 -10.42
CA LYS A 322 20.69 26.92 -11.35
C LYS A 322 21.94 27.27 -10.57
N PHE A 323 23.07 26.78 -11.03
CA PHE A 323 24.38 27.04 -10.44
C PHE A 323 25.16 27.98 -11.34
N LEU A 324 25.83 28.95 -10.74
CA LEU A 324 26.78 29.81 -11.45
C LEU A 324 27.91 28.95 -12.05
N THR A 325 28.17 29.12 -13.33
CA THR A 325 29.29 28.47 -14.03
C THR A 325 30.43 29.45 -14.24
N LYS A 326 31.68 29.00 -14.06
CA LYS A 326 32.89 29.80 -14.34
C LYS A 326 33.19 29.98 -15.84
N LYS A 327 32.23 29.68 -16.72
CA LYS A 327 32.38 29.66 -18.17
C LYS A 327 31.19 30.38 -18.79
N GLY A 328 31.41 30.98 -19.97
CA GLY A 328 30.39 31.71 -20.72
C GLY A 328 30.63 33.22 -20.70
N PRO A 329 29.75 34.00 -21.34
CA PRO A 329 29.81 35.45 -21.33
C PRO A 329 29.70 36.00 -19.90
N LEU A 330 30.69 36.80 -19.49
CA LEU A 330 30.75 37.34 -18.12
C LEU A 330 29.56 38.26 -17.81
N ALA A 331 29.17 39.10 -18.78
CA ALA A 331 28.06 40.04 -18.63
C ALA A 331 26.74 39.33 -18.31
N GLU A 332 26.42 38.23 -19.01
CA GLU A 332 25.21 37.43 -18.77
C GLU A 332 25.26 36.73 -17.41
N SER A 333 26.42 36.20 -17.03
CA SER A 333 26.60 35.51 -15.75
C SER A 333 26.39 36.44 -14.55
N LEU A 334 26.95 37.65 -14.61
CA LEU A 334 26.76 38.67 -13.57
C LEU A 334 25.32 39.20 -13.53
N ALA A 335 24.67 39.34 -14.69
CA ALA A 335 23.26 39.74 -14.75
C ALA A 335 22.33 38.65 -14.16
N GLU A 336 22.65 37.37 -14.37
CA GLU A 336 21.87 36.28 -13.80
C GLU A 336 22.09 36.10 -12.29
N PHE A 337 23.29 36.36 -11.79
CA PHE A 337 23.73 36.16 -10.40
C PHE A 337 24.32 37.45 -9.81
N PRO A 338 23.47 38.46 -9.51
CA PRO A 338 23.94 39.74 -8.98
C PRO A 338 24.49 39.64 -7.55
N ASP A 339 24.02 38.67 -6.77
CA ASP A 339 24.37 38.49 -5.35
C ASP A 339 25.67 37.68 -5.15
N TYR A 340 26.42 37.43 -6.22
CA TYR A 340 27.65 36.65 -6.15
C TYR A 340 28.78 37.45 -5.47
N ASN A 341 29.19 37.01 -4.29
CA ASN A 341 30.17 37.70 -3.43
C ASN A 341 31.64 37.52 -3.88
N GLY A 342 31.89 36.81 -4.99
CA GLY A 342 33.24 36.49 -5.47
C GLY A 342 33.93 37.60 -6.27
N VAL A 343 33.37 38.81 -6.32
CA VAL A 343 34.09 39.99 -6.83
C VAL A 343 34.86 40.63 -5.67
N SER A 344 35.92 39.97 -5.20
CA SER A 344 37.04 40.72 -4.63
C SER A 344 37.71 41.47 -5.78
N VAL A 345 37.33 42.74 -6.00
CA VAL A 345 38.13 43.67 -6.82
C VAL A 345 39.42 43.99 -6.08
#